data_AF-A0A6J5V0X1-F1
#
_entry.id   AF-A0A6J5V0X1-F1
#
_cell.length_a   1.000
_cell.length_b   1.000
_cell.length_c   1.000
_cell.angle_alpha   90.00
_cell.angle_beta   90.00
_cell.angle_gamma   90.00
#
_symmetry.space_group_name_H-M   'P 1'
#
loop_
_entity.id
_entity.type
_entity.pdbx_description
1 polymer ?
#
loop_
_entity_poly.entity_id
_entity_poly.type
_entity_poly.pdbx_seq_one_letter_code
_entity_poly.pdbx_strand_id
1 'polypeptide(L)'
;MEAERKLSAEAGSILQEGIGLVLSRWSALQLAVENEWGGRDSRLKAEQLITDIFSWFNHSKEPLYIDDLEDMLNEAMLSLNTMTEDGSIEEVAEKLMIMHEECLDCNFKSIESLREANHRRVAVPHVREVANDDDDSDEENYDRDHCMGNDDSSNMMMVDTPESHSNVNVVSMSDSEPKPKLAAEAEDGWEVVGPRRHKGRRN
;
A
#
# COMPACT_ATOMS: atom_id res chain seq x y z
N MET A 1 -34.72 -23.21 -5.84
CA MET A 1 -33.83 -23.09 -7.00
C MET A 1 -33.55 -21.61 -7.16
N GLU A 2 -32.53 -21.09 -6.48
CA GLU A 2 -32.02 -19.76 -6.80
C GLU A 2 -31.31 -19.88 -8.14
N ALA A 3 -31.78 -19.11 -9.12
CA ALA A 3 -31.09 -19.01 -10.39
C ALA A 3 -29.72 -18.39 -10.13
N GLU A 4 -28.65 -19.02 -10.61
CA GLU A 4 -27.32 -18.43 -10.66
C GLU A 4 -27.42 -17.08 -11.38
N ARG A 5 -27.45 -15.96 -10.63
CA ARG A 5 -27.40 -14.62 -11.23
C ARG A 5 -25.98 -14.44 -11.72
N LYS A 6 -25.78 -14.56 -13.03
CA LYS A 6 -24.47 -14.38 -13.65
C LYS A 6 -24.32 -12.95 -14.12
N LEU A 7 -23.18 -12.34 -13.83
CA LEU A 7 -22.80 -11.04 -14.38
C LEU A 7 -22.71 -11.14 -15.91
N SER A 8 -23.29 -10.17 -16.60
CA SER A 8 -23.02 -9.94 -18.04
C SER A 8 -21.56 -9.53 -18.23
N ALA A 9 -20.98 -9.76 -19.41
CA ALA A 9 -19.62 -9.34 -19.71
C ALA A 9 -19.40 -7.82 -19.51
N GLU A 10 -20.41 -7.01 -19.84
CA GLU A 10 -20.39 -5.57 -19.61
C GLU A 10 -20.39 -5.23 -18.11
N ALA A 11 -21.29 -5.85 -17.34
CA ALA A 11 -21.36 -5.67 -15.89
C ALA A 11 -20.08 -6.16 -15.19
N GLY A 12 -19.45 -7.22 -15.71
CA GLY A 12 -18.17 -7.72 -15.24
C GLY A 12 -17.05 -6.71 -15.44
N SER A 13 -16.95 -6.09 -16.61
CA SER A 13 -15.94 -5.03 -16.84
C SER A 13 -16.13 -3.84 -15.91
N ILE A 14 -17.38 -3.43 -15.67
CA ILE A 14 -17.71 -2.32 -14.77
C ILE A 14 -17.38 -2.69 -13.32
N LEU A 15 -17.70 -3.92 -12.90
CA LEU A 15 -17.34 -4.43 -11.57
C LEU A 15 -15.82 -4.45 -11.37
N GLN A 16 -15.06 -4.94 -12.35
CA GLN A 16 -13.60 -4.98 -12.26
C GLN A 16 -13.00 -3.58 -12.10
N GLU A 17 -13.51 -2.59 -12.84
CA GLU A 17 -13.15 -1.18 -12.63
C GLU A 17 -13.52 -0.72 -11.21
N GLY A 18 -14.73 -1.03 -10.76
CA GLY A 18 -15.22 -0.70 -9.41
C GLY A 18 -14.35 -1.27 -8.28
N ILE A 19 -13.92 -2.52 -8.40
CA ILE A 19 -12.99 -3.17 -7.45
C ILE A 19 -11.68 -2.37 -7.40
N GLY A 20 -11.11 -2.05 -8.56
CA GLY A 20 -9.91 -1.22 -8.64
C GLY A 20 -10.09 0.15 -7.98
N LEU A 21 -11.25 0.80 -8.16
CA LEU A 21 -11.55 2.09 -7.54
C LEU A 21 -11.65 1.99 -6.01
N VAL A 22 -12.28 0.96 -5.47
CA VAL A 22 -12.37 0.74 -4.02
C VAL A 22 -10.98 0.53 -3.42
N LEU A 23 -10.20 -0.38 -4.00
CA LEU A 23 -8.85 -0.68 -3.54
C LEU A 23 -7.92 0.53 -3.66
N SER A 24 -8.04 1.33 -4.73
CA SER A 24 -7.25 2.57 -4.87
C SER A 24 -7.55 3.64 -3.82
N ARG A 25 -8.65 3.50 -3.06
CA ARG A 25 -9.02 4.41 -1.97
C ARG A 25 -8.72 3.86 -0.59
N TRP A 26 -8.33 2.59 -0.50
CA TRP A 26 -7.95 1.97 0.76
C TRP A 26 -6.57 2.49 1.18
N SER A 27 -6.53 3.29 2.24
CA SER A 27 -5.31 4.02 2.64
C SER A 27 -4.16 3.08 3.01
N ALA A 28 -4.46 1.96 3.68
CA ALA A 28 -3.44 0.99 4.05
C ALA A 28 -2.77 0.36 2.82
N LEU A 29 -3.56 -0.01 1.81
CA LEU A 29 -3.04 -0.54 0.55
C LEU A 29 -2.22 0.50 -0.23
N GLN A 30 -2.70 1.76 -0.31
CA GLN A 30 -1.95 2.85 -0.95
C GLN A 30 -0.58 3.05 -0.29
N LEU A 31 -0.55 3.16 1.03
CA LEU A 31 0.70 3.33 1.78
C LEU A 31 1.66 2.16 1.57
N ALA A 32 1.14 0.93 1.58
CA ALA A 32 1.95 -0.27 1.36
C ALA A 32 2.56 -0.33 -0.04
N VAL A 33 1.82 0.13 -1.05
CA VAL A 33 2.29 0.20 -2.43
C VAL A 33 3.31 1.33 -2.61
N GLU A 34 3.00 2.54 -2.14
CA GLU A 34 3.84 3.74 -2.25
C GLU A 34 5.19 3.58 -1.55
N ASN A 35 5.20 2.90 -0.41
CA ASN A 35 6.43 2.67 0.37
C ASN A 35 7.11 1.33 0.04
N GLU A 36 6.64 0.61 -0.98
CA GLU A 36 7.19 -0.69 -1.40
C GLU A 36 7.32 -1.70 -0.25
N TRP A 37 6.38 -1.72 0.70
CA TRP A 37 6.42 -2.62 1.87
C TRP A 37 6.41 -4.10 1.46
N GLY A 38 5.79 -4.41 0.32
CA GLY A 38 5.83 -5.74 -0.33
C GLY A 38 7.01 -5.98 -1.28
N GLY A 39 8.00 -5.08 -1.33
CA GLY A 39 9.08 -5.06 -2.32
C GLY A 39 8.72 -4.33 -3.62
N ARG A 40 9.59 -4.41 -4.63
CA ARG A 40 9.42 -3.72 -5.93
C ARG A 40 8.15 -4.13 -6.69
N ASP A 41 7.63 -5.32 -6.37
CA ASP A 41 6.41 -5.86 -6.97
C ASP A 41 5.14 -5.47 -6.19
N SER A 42 5.22 -4.53 -5.23
CA SER A 42 4.08 -4.08 -4.42
C SER A 42 2.88 -3.66 -5.27
N ARG A 43 3.13 -2.87 -6.33
CA ARG A 43 2.09 -2.44 -7.28
C ARG A 43 1.49 -3.62 -8.04
N LEU A 44 2.32 -4.57 -8.46
CA LEU A 44 1.83 -5.77 -9.16
C LEU A 44 0.97 -6.62 -8.24
N LYS A 45 1.32 -6.75 -6.95
CA LYS A 45 0.49 -7.45 -5.96
C LYS A 45 -0.87 -6.79 -5.77
N ALA A 46 -0.93 -5.45 -5.72
CA ALA A 46 -2.19 -4.71 -5.66
C ALA A 46 -3.05 -4.89 -6.93
N GLU A 47 -2.43 -4.93 -8.12
CA GLU A 47 -3.13 -5.22 -9.38
C GLU A 47 -3.63 -6.67 -9.44
N GLN A 48 -2.85 -7.61 -8.92
CA GLN A 48 -3.21 -9.02 -8.83
C GLN A 48 -4.43 -9.20 -7.91
N LEU A 49 -4.48 -8.49 -6.78
CA LEU A 49 -5.62 -8.50 -5.86
C LEU A 49 -6.94 -8.14 -6.56
N ILE A 50 -6.93 -7.14 -7.44
CA ILE A 50 -8.13 -6.78 -8.24
C ILE A 50 -8.60 -7.99 -9.07
N THR A 51 -7.65 -8.66 -9.73
CA THR A 51 -7.93 -9.80 -10.60
C THR A 51 -8.43 -11.00 -9.80
N ASP A 52 -7.84 -11.26 -8.64
CA ASP A 52 -8.18 -12.37 -7.76
C ASP A 52 -9.60 -12.21 -7.20
N ILE A 53 -9.92 -11.02 -6.66
CA ILE A 53 -11.27 -10.70 -6.18
C ILE A 53 -12.30 -10.80 -7.31
N PHE A 54 -12.00 -10.25 -8.48
CA PHE A 54 -12.90 -10.33 -9.62
C PHE A 54 -13.12 -11.78 -10.07
N SER A 55 -12.05 -12.59 -10.11
CA SER A 55 -12.14 -14.01 -10.44
C SER A 55 -12.98 -14.77 -9.41
N TRP A 56 -12.78 -14.48 -8.13
CA TRP A 56 -13.52 -15.09 -7.03
C TRP A 56 -15.03 -14.83 -7.15
N PHE A 57 -15.43 -13.58 -7.41
CA PHE A 57 -16.83 -13.23 -7.66
C PHE A 57 -17.47 -14.01 -8.82
N ASN A 58 -16.72 -14.27 -9.90
CA ASN A 58 -17.27 -14.91 -11.11
C ASN A 58 -17.19 -16.44 -11.12
N HIS A 59 -16.23 -17.03 -10.39
CA HIS A 59 -15.96 -18.46 -10.44
C HIS A 59 -16.39 -19.22 -9.18
N SER A 60 -16.76 -18.52 -8.10
CA SER A 60 -17.29 -19.20 -6.92
C SER A 60 -18.61 -19.91 -7.26
N LYS A 61 -18.66 -21.20 -6.91
CA LYS A 61 -19.86 -22.04 -7.06
C LYS A 61 -20.68 -22.08 -5.78
N GLU A 62 -20.11 -21.60 -4.69
CA GLU A 62 -20.72 -21.54 -3.37
C GLU A 62 -21.24 -20.12 -3.12
N PRO A 63 -22.17 -19.93 -2.16
CA PRO A 63 -22.55 -18.60 -1.72
C PRO A 63 -21.29 -17.81 -1.35
N LEU A 64 -21.22 -16.57 -1.81
CA LEU A 64 -20.11 -15.68 -1.46
C LEU A 64 -20.26 -15.27 0.00
N TYR A 65 -19.33 -15.69 0.85
CA TYR A 65 -19.26 -15.27 2.23
C TYR A 65 -18.30 -14.09 2.37
N ILE A 66 -18.65 -13.13 3.23
CA ILE A 66 -17.81 -11.96 3.46
C ILE A 66 -16.47 -12.34 4.10
N ASP A 67 -16.48 -13.31 5.03
CA ASP A 67 -15.28 -13.83 5.69
C ASP A 67 -14.22 -14.32 4.68
N ASP A 68 -14.62 -14.99 3.58
CA ASP A 68 -13.70 -15.44 2.54
C ASP A 68 -13.04 -14.26 1.80
N LEU A 69 -13.79 -13.17 1.59
CA LEU A 69 -13.27 -11.95 0.98
C LEU A 69 -12.35 -11.20 1.94
N GLU A 70 -12.69 -11.13 3.23
CA GLU A 70 -11.84 -10.58 4.27
C GLU A 70 -10.51 -11.33 4.37
N ASP A 71 -10.53 -12.65 4.32
CA ASP A 71 -9.34 -13.50 4.28
C ASP A 71 -8.47 -13.18 3.05
N MET A 72 -9.06 -13.07 1.86
CA MET A 72 -8.30 -12.68 0.65
C MET A 72 -7.65 -11.29 0.78
N LEU A 73 -8.37 -10.31 1.34
CA LEU A 73 -7.85 -8.96 1.56
C LEU A 73 -6.73 -8.97 2.62
N ASN A 74 -6.89 -9.73 3.69
CA ASN A 74 -5.90 -9.88 4.74
C ASN A 74 -4.61 -10.54 4.20
N GLU A 75 -4.73 -11.63 3.46
CA GLU A 75 -3.59 -12.29 2.82
C GLU A 75 -2.84 -11.36 1.85
N ALA A 76 -3.57 -10.52 1.12
CA ALA A 76 -2.96 -9.52 0.26
C ALA A 76 -2.16 -8.47 1.05
N MET A 77 -2.70 -7.99 2.18
CA MET A 77 -2.00 -7.06 3.08
C MET A 77 -0.76 -7.71 3.72
N LEU A 78 -0.85 -8.97 4.14
CA LEU A 78 0.28 -9.75 4.63
C LEU A 78 1.36 -9.93 3.55
N SER A 79 0.97 -10.15 2.29
CA SER A 79 1.89 -10.23 1.16
C SER A 79 2.64 -8.92 0.90
N LEU A 80 2.04 -7.81 1.31
CA LEU A 80 2.62 -6.46 1.31
C LEU A 80 3.31 -6.12 2.64
N ASN A 81 3.56 -7.12 3.49
CA ASN A 81 4.20 -6.99 4.80
C ASN A 81 3.49 -5.96 5.72
N THR A 82 2.16 -5.91 5.61
CA THR A 82 1.30 -4.99 6.36
C THR A 82 0.32 -5.76 7.23
N MET A 83 0.09 -5.29 8.45
CA MET A 83 -0.97 -5.77 9.33
C MET A 83 -1.91 -4.59 9.61
N THR A 84 -3.19 -4.75 9.28
CA THR A 84 -4.24 -3.75 9.51
C THR A 84 -5.18 -4.26 10.58
N GLU A 85 -5.27 -3.53 11.70
CA GLU A 85 -6.19 -3.81 12.83
C GLU A 85 -7.17 -2.64 13.05
N ASP A 86 -7.35 -1.80 12.04
CA ASP A 86 -8.20 -0.61 12.08
C ASP A 86 -9.64 -0.85 11.62
N GLY A 87 -10.01 -2.11 11.32
CA GLY A 87 -11.32 -2.49 10.79
C GLY A 87 -11.50 -2.18 9.29
N SER A 88 -10.45 -1.73 8.61
CA SER A 88 -10.56 -1.31 7.20
C SER A 88 -10.70 -2.48 6.23
N ILE A 89 -10.28 -3.69 6.61
CA ILE A 89 -10.47 -4.90 5.80
C ILE A 89 -11.97 -5.18 5.66
N GLU A 90 -12.67 -5.18 6.78
CA GLU A 90 -14.10 -5.47 6.91
C GLU A 90 -14.92 -4.42 6.14
N GLU A 91 -14.59 -3.14 6.28
CA GLU A 91 -15.24 -2.06 5.53
C GLU A 91 -15.06 -2.20 4.02
N VAL A 92 -13.86 -2.57 3.56
CA VAL A 92 -13.57 -2.78 2.13
C VAL A 92 -14.30 -4.01 1.61
N ALA A 93 -14.30 -5.11 2.37
CA ALA A 93 -15.01 -6.34 2.03
C ALA A 93 -16.52 -6.07 1.87
N GLU A 94 -17.15 -5.40 2.84
CA GLU A 94 -18.56 -5.03 2.78
C GLU A 94 -18.85 -4.18 1.54
N LYS A 95 -18.01 -3.19 1.26
CA LYS A 95 -18.19 -2.31 0.11
C LYS A 95 -18.13 -3.06 -1.22
N LEU A 96 -17.22 -4.02 -1.34
CA LEU A 96 -17.08 -4.87 -2.52
C LEU A 96 -18.26 -5.82 -2.69
N MET A 97 -18.76 -6.42 -1.60
CA MET A 97 -19.95 -7.28 -1.62
C MET A 97 -21.20 -6.52 -2.07
N ILE A 98 -21.43 -5.32 -1.53
CA ILE A 98 -22.54 -4.45 -1.95
C ILE A 98 -22.42 -4.12 -3.44
N MET A 99 -21.23 -3.76 -3.90
CA MET A 99 -20.98 -3.40 -5.29
C MET A 99 -21.23 -4.58 -6.25
N HIS A 100 -20.87 -5.79 -5.85
CA HIS A 100 -21.16 -7.00 -6.61
C HIS A 100 -22.67 -7.22 -6.77
N GLU A 101 -23.44 -7.12 -5.68
CA GLU A 101 -24.91 -7.22 -5.72
C GLU A 101 -25.53 -6.11 -6.60
N GLU A 102 -25.07 -4.88 -6.48
CA GLU A 102 -25.51 -3.77 -7.34
C GLU A 102 -25.25 -4.05 -8.83
N CYS A 103 -24.13 -4.70 -9.17
CA CYS A 103 -23.81 -5.09 -10.54
C CYS A 103 -24.70 -6.23 -11.05
N LEU A 104 -25.10 -7.17 -10.18
CA LEU A 104 -26.08 -8.21 -10.52
C LEU A 104 -27.46 -7.61 -10.84
N ASP A 105 -27.82 -6.53 -10.15
CA ASP A 105 -29.07 -5.79 -10.37
C ASP A 105 -28.96 -4.74 -11.51
N CYS A 106 -27.83 -4.70 -12.23
CA CYS A 106 -27.54 -3.72 -13.29
C CYS A 106 -27.59 -2.25 -12.82
N ASN A 107 -27.29 -2.00 -11.53
CA ASN A 107 -27.23 -0.67 -10.93
C ASN A 107 -25.78 -0.20 -10.77
N PHE A 108 -25.28 0.55 -11.75
CA PHE A 108 -23.89 1.01 -11.75
C PHE A 108 -23.67 2.40 -11.12
N LYS A 109 -24.68 2.98 -10.46
CA LYS A 109 -24.61 4.35 -9.92
C LYS A 109 -23.52 4.53 -8.87
N SER A 110 -23.31 3.51 -8.04
CA SER A 110 -22.29 3.49 -6.98
C SER A 110 -20.88 3.58 -7.58
N ILE A 111 -20.63 2.83 -8.66
CA ILE A 111 -19.36 2.83 -9.40
C ILE A 111 -19.18 4.15 -10.15
N GLU A 112 -20.22 4.68 -10.80
CA GLU A 112 -20.16 5.99 -11.47
C GLU A 112 -19.80 7.11 -10.48
N SER A 113 -20.42 7.11 -9.30
CA SER A 113 -20.09 8.07 -8.24
C SER A 113 -18.66 7.90 -7.73
N LEU A 114 -18.16 6.66 -7.63
CA LEU A 114 -16.76 6.38 -7.29
C LEU A 114 -15.80 6.91 -8.36
N ARG A 115 -16.14 6.77 -9.65
CA ARG A 115 -15.34 7.31 -10.77
C ARG A 115 -15.22 8.82 -10.67
N GLU A 116 -16.35 9.52 -10.49
CA GLU A 116 -16.36 10.96 -10.29
C GLU A 116 -15.54 11.38 -9.05
N ALA A 117 -15.72 10.68 -7.94
CA ALA A 117 -14.99 10.97 -6.71
C ALA A 117 -13.49 10.72 -6.84
N ASN A 118 -13.06 9.78 -7.68
CA ASN A 118 -11.64 9.53 -7.95
C ASN A 118 -11.05 10.61 -8.87
N HIS A 119 -11.81 11.07 -9.88
CA HIS A 119 -11.36 12.15 -10.75
C HIS A 119 -11.15 13.48 -9.99
N ARG A 120 -11.90 13.70 -8.91
CA ARG A 120 -11.73 14.87 -8.02
C ARG A 120 -10.52 14.77 -7.09
N ARG A 121 -9.85 13.61 -7.00
CA ARG A 121 -8.67 13.39 -6.14
C ARG A 121 -7.33 13.71 -6.83
N VAL A 122 -7.33 14.11 -8.10
CA VAL A 122 -6.09 14.40 -8.83
C VAL A 122 -5.29 15.52 -8.13
N ALA A 123 -4.14 15.09 -7.58
CA ALA A 123 -2.99 15.81 -7.04
C ALA A 123 -3.26 16.87 -5.95
N VAL A 124 -3.32 16.43 -4.69
CA VAL A 124 -2.71 17.22 -3.62
C VAL A 124 -1.22 16.84 -3.64
N PRO A 125 -0.29 17.77 -3.97
CA PRO A 125 1.12 17.47 -3.82
C PRO A 125 1.35 17.12 -2.35
N HIS A 126 1.93 15.94 -2.09
CA HIS A 126 2.47 15.62 -0.78
C HIS A 126 3.40 16.77 -0.40
N VAL A 127 3.02 17.55 0.61
CA VAL A 127 3.85 18.64 1.14
C VAL A 127 5.09 17.98 1.74
N ARG A 128 6.16 17.96 0.95
CA ARG A 128 7.48 17.68 1.45
C ARG A 128 7.93 18.94 2.19
N GLU A 129 7.79 18.95 3.51
CA GLU A 129 8.41 19.97 4.35
C GLU A 129 9.93 19.90 4.15
N VAL A 130 10.44 20.78 3.30
CA VAL A 130 11.84 21.17 3.29
C VAL A 130 11.95 22.45 4.11
N ALA A 131 12.48 22.31 5.31
CA ALA A 131 13.04 23.43 6.03
C ALA A 131 14.24 23.99 5.24
N ASN A 132 14.34 25.33 5.27
CA ASN A 132 15.47 26.21 4.92
C ASN A 132 15.31 27.05 3.64
N ASP A 133 14.99 28.32 3.92
CA ASP A 133 15.64 29.57 3.51
C ASP A 133 15.56 30.11 2.06
N ASP A 134 15.27 31.41 2.06
CA ASP A 134 15.35 32.46 1.03
C ASP A 134 14.38 32.44 -0.16
N ASP A 135 13.32 33.21 0.03
CA ASP A 135 12.61 33.97 -0.98
C ASP A 135 13.52 35.07 -1.54
N ASP A 136 13.95 34.95 -2.79
CA ASP A 136 13.98 36.10 -3.69
C ASP A 136 13.84 35.62 -5.13
N SER A 137 12.72 35.99 -5.74
CA SER A 137 12.46 35.84 -7.17
C SER A 137 13.28 36.87 -7.94
N ASP A 138 13.91 36.47 -9.04
CA ASP A 138 13.93 37.33 -10.23
C ASP A 138 14.16 36.50 -11.51
N GLU A 139 13.21 36.64 -12.42
CA GLU A 139 13.25 36.12 -13.79
C GLU A 139 14.12 37.04 -14.65
N GLU A 140 15.21 36.51 -15.22
CA GLU A 140 15.92 37.17 -16.32
C GLU A 140 16.21 36.15 -17.43
N ASN A 141 15.49 36.32 -18.54
CA ASN A 141 15.65 35.61 -19.79
C ASN A 141 16.94 36.07 -20.50
N TYR A 142 17.86 35.14 -20.75
CA TYR A 142 18.90 35.30 -21.78
C TYR A 142 18.88 34.13 -22.73
N ASP A 143 18.26 34.37 -23.88
CA ASP A 143 18.53 33.72 -25.14
C ASP A 143 20.05 33.74 -25.41
N ARG A 144 20.68 32.56 -25.48
CA ARG A 144 21.98 32.41 -26.13
C ARG A 144 22.14 31.04 -26.78
N ASP A 145 21.82 31.00 -28.07
CA ASP A 145 22.42 30.07 -29.03
C ASP A 145 23.96 30.12 -28.95
N HIS A 146 24.57 28.95 -28.73
CA HIS A 146 25.85 28.61 -29.36
C HIS A 146 25.98 27.08 -29.49
N CYS A 147 25.82 26.60 -30.72
CA CYS A 147 26.26 25.29 -31.19
C CYS A 147 27.78 25.14 -31.10
N MET A 148 28.28 23.96 -30.66
CA MET A 148 29.49 23.16 -31.05
C MET A 148 29.48 21.94 -30.11
N GLY A 149 29.62 20.66 -30.47
CA GLY A 149 30.30 20.00 -31.58
C GLY A 149 31.28 18.97 -30.97
N ASN A 150 31.15 17.69 -31.37
CA ASN A 150 32.10 16.58 -31.15
C ASN A 150 32.25 16.04 -29.70
N ASP A 151 32.63 14.79 -29.41
CA ASP A 151 32.96 13.53 -30.10
C ASP A 151 33.38 12.56 -28.98
N ASP A 152 32.79 11.36 -28.96
CA ASP A 152 33.48 10.06 -28.99
C ASP A 152 34.61 9.82 -27.96
N SER A 153 34.34 8.88 -27.05
CA SER A 153 35.28 7.93 -26.42
C SER A 153 34.57 7.26 -25.23
N SER A 154 34.10 6.03 -25.38
CA SER A 154 34.84 4.78 -25.18
C SER A 154 34.73 4.21 -23.75
N ASN A 155 34.08 3.04 -23.68
CA ASN A 155 34.56 1.80 -23.07
C ASN A 155 34.92 1.69 -21.57
N MET A 156 34.28 0.67 -20.98
CA MET A 156 34.81 -0.34 -20.06
C MET A 156 35.13 0.04 -18.61
N MET A 157 34.28 -0.46 -17.71
CA MET A 157 34.73 -0.95 -16.41
C MET A 157 33.98 -2.26 -16.09
N MET A 158 34.66 -3.36 -16.38
CA MET A 158 34.43 -4.69 -15.82
C MET A 158 34.84 -4.63 -14.34
N VAL A 159 34.08 -5.21 -13.41
CA VAL A 159 34.67 -5.86 -12.23
C VAL A 159 33.65 -6.78 -11.56
N ASP A 160 33.89 -8.07 -11.80
CA ASP A 160 33.73 -9.24 -10.94
C ASP A 160 32.55 -9.36 -9.99
N THR A 161 31.61 -10.19 -10.44
CA THR A 161 31.02 -11.26 -9.62
C THR A 161 32.14 -12.13 -9.01
N PRO A 162 32.04 -12.50 -7.73
CA PRO A 162 32.23 -13.91 -7.42
C PRO A 162 31.02 -14.47 -6.68
N GLU A 163 30.48 -15.51 -7.30
CA GLU A 163 29.54 -16.45 -6.74
C GLU A 163 30.25 -17.42 -5.78
N SER A 164 29.47 -18.00 -4.88
CA SER A 164 29.75 -19.21 -4.08
C SER A 164 30.62 -18.98 -2.81
N HIS A 165 30.52 -19.76 -1.72
CA HIS A 165 30.05 -21.12 -1.50
C HIS A 165 29.76 -21.32 0.01
N SER A 166 28.80 -22.19 0.34
CA SER A 166 28.74 -23.13 1.49
C SER A 166 29.25 -22.68 2.88
N ASN A 167 28.46 -22.92 3.94
CA ASN A 167 28.37 -24.25 4.57
C ASN A 167 27.58 -24.19 5.88
N VAL A 168 26.78 -25.23 6.11
CA VAL A 168 26.08 -25.52 7.35
C VAL A 168 27.05 -25.91 8.46
N ASN A 169 26.78 -25.51 9.71
CA ASN A 169 26.96 -26.43 10.83
C ASN A 169 26.05 -26.10 12.02
N VAL A 170 25.34 -27.13 12.45
CA VAL A 170 24.49 -27.25 13.63
C VAL A 170 25.39 -27.54 14.84
N VAL A 171 25.18 -26.88 16.00
CA VAL A 171 25.07 -27.60 17.28
C VAL A 171 24.44 -26.75 18.38
N SER A 172 23.53 -27.41 19.08
CA SER A 172 22.74 -27.06 20.26
C SER A 172 23.51 -26.47 21.43
N MET A 173 22.82 -25.67 22.26
CA MET A 173 22.78 -25.86 23.72
C MET A 173 21.41 -25.48 24.30
N SER A 174 20.90 -26.43 25.06
CA SER A 174 19.85 -26.41 26.08
C SER A 174 20.02 -25.22 27.07
N ASP A 175 19.05 -24.77 27.87
CA ASP A 175 18.06 -25.52 28.64
C ASP A 175 17.15 -24.53 29.42
N SER A 176 15.98 -25.03 29.84
CA SER A 176 15.24 -24.66 31.06
C SER A 176 14.43 -23.35 31.16
N GLU A 177 13.13 -23.47 30.93
CA GLU A 177 12.09 -22.73 31.68
C GLU A 177 11.94 -23.34 33.09
N PRO A 178 11.56 -22.56 34.14
CA PRO A 178 10.14 -22.52 34.50
C PRO A 178 9.64 -21.17 35.08
N LYS A 179 8.38 -20.83 34.75
CA LYS A 179 7.45 -19.89 35.44
C LYS A 179 6.89 -20.54 36.75
N PRO A 180 6.02 -19.90 37.60
CA PRO A 180 5.47 -18.51 37.62
C PRO A 180 5.37 -17.86 39.05
N LYS A 181 4.97 -16.56 39.15
CA LYS A 181 3.75 -16.05 39.88
C LYS A 181 3.71 -14.51 40.05
N LEU A 182 2.64 -13.92 39.48
CA LEU A 182 1.76 -12.80 39.91
C LEU A 182 2.24 -11.68 40.87
N ALA A 183 2.18 -10.43 40.37
CA ALA A 183 1.56 -9.23 40.98
C ALA A 183 1.56 -8.13 39.89
N ALA A 184 0.41 -7.72 39.33
CA ALA A 184 -0.35 -6.54 39.74
C ALA A 184 0.53 -5.29 39.93
N GLU A 185 0.55 -4.40 38.92
CA GLU A 185 0.15 -2.99 39.00
C GLU A 185 0.49 -2.30 37.67
N ALA A 186 -0.54 -1.70 37.07
CA ALA A 186 -0.40 -0.79 35.96
C ALA A 186 -0.04 0.58 36.52
N GLU A 187 1.14 1.10 36.19
CA GLU A 187 1.39 2.54 36.23
C GLU A 187 2.11 2.96 34.95
N ASP A 188 1.35 3.71 34.16
CA ASP A 188 1.73 4.45 32.97
C ASP A 188 2.88 5.41 33.29
N GLY A 189 4.10 4.96 32.99
CA GLY A 189 5.35 5.67 33.28
C GLY A 189 5.88 6.41 32.04
N TRP A 190 5.21 7.49 31.64
CA TRP A 190 5.82 8.51 30.77
C TRP A 190 5.98 9.82 31.53
N GLU A 191 7.23 10.19 31.83
CA GLU A 191 7.57 11.45 32.49
C GLU A 191 7.73 12.56 31.43
N VAL A 192 6.91 13.61 31.53
CA VAL A 192 6.98 14.79 30.65
C VAL A 192 8.18 15.66 31.06
N VAL A 193 9.23 15.67 30.24
CA VAL A 193 10.38 16.56 30.42
C VAL A 193 10.07 17.98 29.91
N GLY A 194 9.99 18.95 30.82
CA GLY A 194 9.85 20.37 30.49
C GLY A 194 11.11 20.97 29.83
N PRO A 195 10.98 22.06 29.06
CA PRO A 195 12.09 22.61 28.28
C PRO A 195 13.22 23.12 29.17
N ARG A 196 14.44 22.61 28.93
CA ARG A 196 15.67 23.01 29.63
C ARG A 196 16.04 24.44 29.27
N ARG A 197 15.85 25.39 30.19
CA ARG A 197 16.37 26.76 30.06
C ARG A 197 17.90 26.75 30.20
N HIS A 198 18.60 26.97 29.10
CA HIS A 198 20.04 27.16 29.08
C HIS A 198 20.40 28.51 29.74
N LYS A 199 20.87 28.49 31.00
CA LYS A 199 21.37 29.69 31.66
C LYS A 199 22.80 29.95 31.19
N GLY A 200 22.93 30.80 30.17
CA GLY A 200 24.21 31.30 29.70
C GLY A 200 24.97 31.99 30.83
N ARG A 201 26.19 31.51 31.11
CA ARG A 201 27.20 32.24 31.89
C ARG A 201 27.85 33.24 30.94
N ARG A 202 27.70 34.54 31.20
CA ARG A 202 28.52 35.60 30.61
C ARG A 202 29.71 35.85 31.53
N ASN A 203 30.89 35.94 30.91
CA ASN A 203 32.18 36.31 31.51
C ASN A 203 32.15 37.71 32.14
#